data_AF-A0A838RH20-F1
#
_entry.id   AF-A0A838RH20-F1
#
_cell.length_a   1.000
_cell.length_b   1.000
_cell.length_c   1.000
_cell.angle_alpha   90.00
_cell.angle_beta   90.00
_cell.angle_gamma   90.00
#
_symmetry.space_group_name_H-M   'P 1'
#
loop_
_entity.id
_entity.type
_entity.pdbx_description
1 polymer ?
#
loop_
_entity_poly.entity_id
_entity_poly.type
_entity_poly.pdbx_seq_one_letter_code
_entity_poly.pdbx_strand_id
1 'polypeptide(L)' 'VVDIADPANPREIGHWGGSGRGRLFVWGVVPHNDLILASDMGYGLYILRHEP' A
#
# COMPACT_ATOMS: atom_id res chain seq x y z
N VAL A 1 -1.71 0.03 5.28
CA VAL A 1 -2.32 -1.31 5.39
C VAL A 1 -3.12 -1.33 6.67
N VAL A 2 -4.39 -1.69 6.58
CA VAL A 2 -5.32 -1.70 7.72
C VAL A 2 -5.86 -3.12 7.86
N ASP A 3 -5.73 -3.66 9.06
CA ASP A 3 -6.39 -4.89 9.48
C ASP A 3 -7.87 -4.58 9.74
N ILE A 4 -8.73 -5.30 9.01
CA ILE A 4 -10.19 -5.16 9.05
C ILE A 4 -10.88 -6.46 9.49
N ALA A 5 -10.16 -7.36 10.17
CA ALA A 5 -10.73 -8.61 10.68
C ALA A 5 -11.84 -8.36 11.73
N ASP A 6 -11.73 -7.28 12.50
CA ASP A 6 -12.83 -6.69 13.29
C ASP A 6 -13.29 -5.37 12.65
N PRO A 7 -14.42 -5.37 11.90
CA PRO A 7 -14.92 -4.17 11.25
C PRO A 7 -15.33 -3.04 12.20
N ALA A 8 -15.63 -3.35 13.47
CA ALA A 8 -15.95 -2.34 14.47
C ALA A 8 -14.70 -1.65 15.03
N ASN A 9 -13.53 -2.31 14.94
CA ASN A 9 -12.26 -1.84 15.48
C ASN A 9 -11.11 -2.03 14.46
N PRO A 10 -11.13 -1.34 13.31
CA PRO A 10 -10.06 -1.42 12.32
C PRO A 10 -8.73 -0.89 12.89
N ARG A 11 -7.61 -1.52 12.51
CA ARG A 11 -6.29 -1.19 13.05
C ARG A 11 -5.26 -1.01 11.95
N GLU A 12 -4.52 0.09 11.98
CA GLU A 12 -3.38 0.28 11.08
C GLU A 12 -2.24 -0.69 11.46
N ILE A 13 -1.74 -1.45 10.47
CA ILE A 13 -0.68 -2.46 10.65
C ILE A 13 0.55 -2.20 9.78
N GLY A 14 0.58 -1.06 9.11
CA GLY A 14 1.73 -0.63 8.32
C GLY A 14 1.38 0.53 7.41
N HIS A 15 2.37 1.32 7.06
CA HIS A 15 2.26 2.38 6.07
C HIS A 15 3.49 2.40 5.18
N TRP A 16 3.33 2.95 3.99
CA TRP A 16 4.44 3.21 3.09
C TRP A 16 4.23 4.57 2.44
N GLY A 17 5.22 5.46 2.59
CA GLY A 17 5.16 6.86 2.15
C GLY A 17 5.98 7.17 0.90
N GLY A 18 6.50 6.15 0.20
CA GLY A 18 7.41 6.36 -0.94
C GLY A 18 8.86 6.59 -0.54
N SER A 19 9.70 6.82 -1.55
CA SER A 19 11.16 7.00 -1.41
C SER A 19 11.59 8.48 -1.33
N GLY A 20 10.68 9.39 -0.95
CA GLY A 20 10.99 10.82 -0.83
C GLY A 20 11.13 11.56 -2.17
N ARG A 21 10.77 10.93 -3.30
CA ARG A 21 10.84 11.55 -4.64
C ARG A 21 9.79 12.63 -4.90
N GLY A 22 8.83 12.80 -4.00
CA GLY A 22 7.74 13.76 -4.10
C GLY A 22 6.42 13.16 -3.64
N ARG A 23 5.31 13.86 -3.88
CA ARG A 23 3.97 13.37 -3.54
C ARG A 23 3.61 12.20 -4.46
N LEU A 24 3.16 11.10 -3.86
CA LEU A 24 2.60 9.96 -4.57
C LEU A 24 1.14 10.24 -4.96
N PHE A 25 0.78 9.81 -6.16
CA PHE A 25 -0.56 9.82 -6.74
C PHE A 25 -0.96 8.39 -7.09
N VAL A 26 -1.15 7.56 -6.06
CA VAL A 26 -1.57 6.17 -6.21
C VAL A 26 -3.03 6.12 -6.66
N TRP A 27 -3.30 5.43 -7.77
CA TRP A 27 -4.63 5.29 -8.38
C TRP A 27 -5.22 3.90 -8.26
N GLY A 28 -4.37 2.89 -8.20
CA GLY A 28 -4.75 1.49 -8.16
C GLY A 28 -3.90 0.75 -7.15
N VAL A 29 -4.54 -0.10 -6.36
CA VAL A 29 -3.87 -1.03 -5.46
C VAL A 29 -4.51 -2.41 -5.65
N VAL A 30 -3.70 -3.40 -5.98
CA VAL A 30 -4.16 -4.79 -6.13
C VAL A 30 -3.25 -5.74 -5.35
N PRO A 31 -3.80 -6.64 -4.51
CA PRO A 31 -3.04 -7.73 -3.93
C PRO A 31 -2.72 -8.77 -5.00
N HIS A 32 -1.49 -9.29 -5.00
CA HIS A 32 -1.05 -10.36 -5.89
C HIS A 32 -0.10 -11.30 -5.14
N ASN A 33 -0.61 -12.45 -4.69
CA ASN A 33 0.11 -13.36 -3.78
C ASN A 33 0.51 -12.64 -2.48
N ASP A 34 1.80 -12.66 -2.12
CA ASP A 34 2.38 -11.96 -0.97
C ASP A 34 2.74 -10.49 -1.29
N LEU A 35 2.40 -10.01 -2.49
CA LEU A 35 2.73 -8.66 -2.95
C LEU A 35 1.50 -7.74 -2.95
N ILE A 36 1.80 -6.46 -2.82
CA ILE A 36 0.87 -5.35 -3.02
C ILE A 36 1.41 -4.55 -4.21
N LEU A 37 0.64 -4.50 -5.29
CA LEU A 37 0.96 -3.74 -6.49
C LEU A 37 0.23 -2.41 -6.45
N ALA A 38 0.98 -1.30 -6.38
CA ALA A 38 0.42 0.04 -6.31
C ALA A 38 0.84 0.86 -7.54
N SER A 39 -0.13 1.26 -8.36
CA SER A 39 0.12 2.07 -9.55
C SER A 39 0.03 3.56 -9.21
N ASP A 40 1.09 4.29 -9.50
CA ASP A 40 1.22 5.72 -9.31
C ASP A 40 1.31 6.46 -10.65
N MET A 41 0.63 7.62 -10.77
CA MET A 41 0.62 8.40 -12.01
C MET A 41 1.99 8.95 -12.42
N GLY A 42 2.84 9.32 -11.46
CA GLY A 42 4.09 10.02 -11.71
C GLY A 42 5.31 9.10 -11.71
N TYR A 43 5.26 8.02 -10.94
CA TYR A 43 6.42 7.15 -10.70
C TYR A 43 6.24 5.70 -11.16
N GLY A 44 5.08 5.33 -11.71
CA GLY A 44 4.83 4.01 -12.28
C GLY A 44 4.38 2.98 -11.24
N LEU A 45 4.90 1.75 -11.33
CA LEU A 45 4.48 0.63 -10.49
C LEU A 45 5.39 0.45 -9.28
N TYR A 46 4.80 0.45 -8.09
CA TYR A 46 5.45 0.02 -6.87
C TYR A 46 5.07 -1.42 -6.52
N ILE A 47 6.08 -2.20 -6.15
CA ILE A 47 5.94 -3.58 -5.68
C ILE A 47 6.31 -3.57 -4.20
N LEU A 48 5.32 -3.81 -3.35
CA LEU A 48 5.48 -3.80 -1.90
C LEU A 48 5.19 -5.19 -1.35
N ARG A 49 5.79 -5.51 -0.22
CA ARG A 49 5.47 -6.68 0.60
C ARG A 49 5.21 -6.19 2.02
N HIS A 50 4.16 -6.72 2.65
CA HIS A 50 3.96 -6.49 4.08
C HIS A 50 4.85 -7.46 4.86
N GLU A 51 5.69 -6.92 5.74
CA GLU A 51 6.45 -7.71 6.70
C GLU A 51 5.74 -7.59 8.08
N PRO A 52 5.43 -8.72 8.75
CA PRO A 52 4.69 -8.72 10.02
C PRO A 52 5.37 -7.97 11.16
#